data_AF-A0A6J7K844-F1
#
_entry.id   AF-A0A6J7K844-F1
#
_cell.length_a   1.000
_cell.length_b   1.000
_cell.length_c   1.000
_cell.angle_alpha   90.00
_cell.angle_beta   90.00
_cell.angle_gamma   90.00
#
_symmetry.space_group_name_H-M   'P 1'
#
loop_
_entity.id
_entity.type
_entity.pdbx_description
1 polymer ?
#
loop_
_entity_poly.entity_id
_entity_poly.type
_entity_poly.pdbx_seq_one_letter_code
_entity_poly.pdbx_strand_id
1 'polypeptide(L)'
;MLRVEGLDPELTLKSAKSDDLTSQLMCADIEIATGNNEAAFTRLLNVIRSFSGDEKEKAKLHLIQLFNLVNPSDPSLLKARNELASLLF
;
A
#
# COMPACT_ATOMS: atom_id res chain seq x y z
N MET A 1 7.45 0.31 -24.05
CA MET A 1 6.42 -0.54 -23.43
C MET A 1 7.12 -1.80 -22.94
N LEU A 2 7.64 -1.82 -21.71
CA LEU A 2 8.03 -3.01 -20.93
C LEU A 2 8.66 -2.55 -19.60
N ARG A 3 7.95 -2.70 -18.48
CA ARG A 3 8.49 -2.61 -17.11
C ARG A 3 7.86 -3.70 -16.23
N VAL A 4 7.64 -4.88 -16.81
CA VAL A 4 7.19 -6.09 -16.12
C VAL A 4 8.12 -7.23 -16.53
N GLU A 5 9.40 -7.12 -16.17
CA GLU A 5 10.33 -8.25 -16.20
C GLU A 5 11.19 -8.15 -14.94
N GLY A 6 10.96 -9.06 -13.97
CA GLY A 6 11.96 -9.37 -12.95
C GLY A 6 11.63 -9.09 -11.49
N LEU A 7 10.39 -8.71 -11.12
CA LEU A 7 9.98 -8.81 -9.72
C LEU A 7 9.05 -10.01 -9.56
N ASP A 8 9.64 -11.15 -9.19
CA ASP A 8 8.89 -12.25 -8.61
C ASP A 8 8.11 -11.71 -7.39
N PRO A 9 6.77 -11.76 -7.41
CA PRO A 9 5.96 -11.27 -6.31
C PRO A 9 6.32 -12.00 -5.00
N GLU A 10 6.70 -13.28 -5.10
CA GLU A 10 7.15 -14.09 -3.95
C GLU A 10 8.50 -13.64 -3.36
N LEU A 11 9.45 -13.18 -4.17
CA LEU A 11 10.75 -12.70 -3.68
C LEU A 11 10.64 -11.31 -3.05
N THR A 12 9.75 -10.46 -3.55
CA THR A 12 9.50 -9.12 -2.99
C THR A 12 8.82 -9.24 -1.62
N LEU A 13 7.83 -10.15 -1.50
CA LEU A 13 7.18 -10.47 -0.22
C LEU A 13 8.15 -11.10 0.79
N LYS A 14 9.12 -11.92 0.36
CA LYS A 14 10.13 -12.54 1.25
C LYS A 14 11.33 -11.64 1.58
N SER A 15 11.69 -10.71 0.69
CA SER A 15 12.84 -9.81 0.88
C SER A 15 12.46 -8.50 1.57
N ALA A 16 11.17 -8.25 1.77
CA ALA A 16 10.70 -7.10 2.53
C ALA A 16 11.21 -7.19 3.98
N LYS A 17 12.31 -6.48 4.25
CA LYS A 17 12.69 -6.18 5.62
C LYS A 17 11.57 -5.36 6.24
N SER A 18 11.13 -5.73 7.44
CA SER A 18 10.03 -5.08 8.15
C SER A 18 10.25 -3.58 8.41
N ASP A 19 11.48 -3.10 8.29
CA ASP A 19 11.91 -1.70 8.50
C ASP A 19 11.94 -0.86 7.21
N ASP A 20 11.79 -1.47 6.04
CA ASP A 20 11.93 -0.77 4.75
C ASP A 20 10.57 -0.32 4.21
N LEU A 21 10.29 0.98 4.34
CA LEU A 21 9.07 1.61 3.79
C LEU A 21 8.86 1.24 2.32
N THR A 22 9.90 1.36 1.50
CA THR A 22 9.83 1.08 0.05
C THR A 22 9.38 -0.35 -0.22
N SER A 23 9.88 -1.33 0.55
CA SER A 23 9.48 -2.73 0.38
C SER A 23 8.01 -2.96 0.72
N GLN A 24 7.51 -2.29 1.76
CA GLN A 24 6.09 -2.36 2.13
C GLN A 24 5.18 -1.72 1.06
N LEU A 25 5.61 -0.60 0.47
CA LEU A 25 4.91 0.04 -0.65
C LEU A 25 4.82 -0.93 -1.85
N MET A 26 5.95 -1.53 -2.23
CA MET A 26 6.00 -2.47 -3.36
C MET A 26 5.15 -3.72 -3.12
N CYS A 27 5.11 -4.25 -1.90
CA CYS A 27 4.16 -5.32 -1.55
C CYS A 27 2.72 -4.88 -1.76
N ALA A 28 2.35 -3.68 -1.31
CA ALA A 28 1.00 -3.16 -1.51
C ALA A 28 0.67 -2.96 -3.00
N ASP A 29 1.61 -2.49 -3.83
CA ASP A 29 1.43 -2.41 -5.28
C ASP A 29 1.18 -3.78 -5.92
N ILE A 30 1.95 -4.80 -5.51
CA ILE A 30 1.77 -6.17 -5.99
C ILE A 30 0.40 -6.71 -5.56
N GLU A 31 -0.02 -6.45 -4.32
CA GLU A 31 -1.33 -6.85 -3.81
C GLU A 31 -2.47 -6.20 -4.62
N ILE A 32 -2.38 -4.90 -4.95
CA ILE A 32 -3.33 -4.22 -5.86
C ILE A 32 -3.29 -4.84 -7.27
N ALA A 33 -2.10 -5.06 -7.83
CA ALA A 33 -1.92 -5.61 -9.17
C ALA A 33 -2.43 -7.05 -9.30
N THR A 34 -2.40 -7.83 -8.21
CA THR A 34 -2.95 -9.19 -8.13
C THR A 34 -4.45 -9.21 -7.81
N GLY A 35 -5.06 -8.05 -7.52
CA GLY A 35 -6.48 -7.90 -7.21
C GLY A 35 -6.83 -7.98 -5.71
N ASN A 36 -5.83 -8.08 -4.84
CA ASN A 36 -5.97 -8.10 -3.38
C ASN A 36 -5.95 -6.69 -2.77
N ASN A 37 -6.92 -5.86 -3.16
CA ASN A 37 -6.98 -4.45 -2.74
C ASN A 37 -7.07 -4.28 -1.22
N GLU A 38 -7.87 -5.12 -0.56
CA GLU A 38 -8.04 -5.08 0.89
C GLU A 38 -6.70 -5.28 1.64
N ALA A 39 -5.92 -6.27 1.22
CA ALA A 39 -4.65 -6.60 1.86
C ALA A 39 -3.60 -5.50 1.64
N ALA A 40 -3.54 -4.93 0.43
CA ALA A 40 -2.69 -3.79 0.11
C ALA A 40 -2.99 -2.56 1.00
N PHE A 41 -4.28 -2.22 1.15
CA PHE A 41 -4.69 -1.09 1.96
C PHE A 41 -4.41 -1.30 3.43
N THR A 42 -4.73 -2.49 3.96
CA THR A 42 -4.41 -2.84 5.35
C THR A 42 -2.90 -2.75 5.62
N ARG A 43 -2.05 -3.21 4.69
CA ARG A 43 -0.60 -3.10 4.80
C ARG A 43 -0.14 -1.65 4.83
N LEU A 44 -0.62 -0.80 3.92
CA LEU A 44 -0.27 0.63 3.89
C LEU A 44 -0.74 1.38 5.13
N LEU A 45 -1.92 1.08 5.65
CA LEU A 45 -2.41 1.65 6.90
C LEU A 45 -1.54 1.24 8.08
N ASN A 46 -1.08 -0.02 8.12
CA ASN A 46 -0.16 -0.47 9.15
C ASN A 46 1.20 0.25 9.05
N VAL A 47 1.71 0.48 7.84
CA VAL A 47 2.90 1.31 7.60
C VAL A 47 2.70 2.74 8.11
N ILE A 48 1.58 3.39 7.78
CA ILE A 48 1.24 4.74 8.25
C ILE A 48 1.14 4.80 9.79
N ARG A 49 0.83 3.68 10.43
CA ARG A 49 0.76 3.53 11.89
C ARG A 49 2.11 3.25 12.53
N SER A 50 2.96 2.44 11.90
CA SER A 50 4.29 2.07 12.40
C SER A 50 5.34 3.16 12.14
N PHE A 51 5.24 3.85 11.00
CA PHE A 51 6.17 4.91 10.61
C PHE A 51 5.60 6.29 10.92
N SER A 52 6.48 7.27 11.11
CA SER A 52 6.12 8.65 11.47
C SER A 52 7.00 9.66 10.73
N GLY A 53 6.57 10.92 10.66
CA GLY A 53 7.29 11.97 9.91
C GLY A 53 7.22 11.77 8.39
N ASP A 54 8.35 11.94 7.70
CA ASP A 54 8.48 11.83 6.24
C ASP A 54 8.01 10.48 5.68
N GLU A 55 8.23 9.39 6.42
CA GLU A 55 7.86 8.05 5.98
C GLU A 55 6.35 7.84 5.96
N LYS A 56 5.66 8.38 6.97
CA LYS A 56 4.19 8.40 7.01
C LYS A 56 3.61 9.21 5.85
N GLU A 57 4.23 10.35 5.54
CA GLU A 57 3.79 11.19 4.43
C GLU A 57 3.97 10.49 3.08
N LYS A 58 5.10 9.84 2.85
CA LYS A 58 5.34 9.00 1.66
C LYS A 58 4.31 7.87 1.53
N ALA A 59 4.05 7.14 2.61
CA ALA A 59 3.06 6.07 2.63
C ALA A 59 1.64 6.58 2.30
N LYS A 60 1.27 7.73 2.86
CA LYS A 60 -0.01 8.39 2.60
C LYS A 60 -0.14 8.83 1.13
N LEU A 61 0.90 9.45 0.56
CA LEU A 61 0.91 9.83 -0.85
C LEU A 61 0.72 8.61 -1.75
N HIS A 62 1.42 7.51 -1.44
CA HIS A 62 1.30 6.26 -2.18
C HIS A 62 -0.11 5.65 -2.10
N LEU A 63 -0.69 5.61 -0.89
CA LEU A 63 -2.06 5.14 -0.68
C LEU A 63 -3.07 5.97 -1.49
N ILE A 64 -2.91 7.29 -1.53
CA ILE A 64 -3.77 8.17 -2.34
C ILE A 64 -3.58 7.90 -3.84
N GLN A 65 -2.36 7.67 -4.32
CA GLN A 65 -2.13 7.28 -5.72
C GLN A 65 -2.87 5.99 -6.06
N LEU A 66 -2.77 4.96 -5.20
CA LEU A 66 -3.49 3.70 -5.38
C LEU A 66 -5.00 3.89 -5.36
N PHE A 67 -5.54 4.74 -4.48
CA PHE A 67 -6.97 5.07 -4.46
C PHE A 67 -7.47 5.71 -5.76
N ASN A 68 -6.63 6.43 -6.50
CA ASN A 68 -7.01 6.99 -7.80
C ASN A 68 -7.00 5.93 -8.91
N LEU A 69 -6.33 4.79 -8.71
CA LEU A 69 -6.28 3.68 -9.69
C LEU A 69 -7.43 2.69 -9.51
N VAL A 70 -8.00 2.60 -8.31
CA VAL A 70 -9.17 1.74 -8.02
C VAL A 70 -10.48 2.52 -8.04
N ASN A 71 -11.60 1.81 -8.20
CA ASN A 71 -12.92 2.43 -8.22
C ASN A 71 -13.27 3.05 -6.85
N PRO A 72 -13.75 4.31 -6.82
CA PRO A 72 -14.09 4.98 -5.56
C PRO A 72 -15.32 4.38 -4.85
N SER A 73 -16.10 3.57 -5.55
CA SER A 73 -17.25 2.83 -5.00
C SER A 73 -16.87 1.44 -4.46
N ASP A 74 -15.59 1.07 -4.49
CA ASP A 74 -15.14 -0.21 -3.97
C ASP A 74 -15.22 -0.23 -2.43
N PRO A 75 -15.85 -1.27 -1.83
CA PRO A 75 -16.00 -1.34 -0.38
C PRO A 75 -14.65 -1.42 0.36
N SER A 76 -13.61 -2.01 -0.24
CA SER A 76 -12.27 -2.06 0.37
C SER A 76 -11.63 -0.67 0.40
N LEU A 77 -11.86 0.17 -0.62
CA LEU A 77 -11.41 1.56 -0.62
C LEU A 77 -12.14 2.40 0.43
N LEU A 78 -13.46 2.23 0.58
CA LEU A 78 -14.24 2.94 1.59
C LEU A 78 -13.77 2.62 3.01
N LYS A 79 -13.48 1.35 3.29
CA LYS A 79 -12.86 0.91 4.56
C LYS A 79 -11.51 1.59 4.76
N ALA A 80 -10.64 1.54 3.76
CA ALA A 80 -9.30 2.11 3.85
C ALA A 80 -9.29 3.63 4.09
N ARG A 81 -10.23 4.36 3.47
CA ARG A 81 -10.44 5.80 3.74
C ARG A 81 -10.89 6.09 5.16
N ASN A 82 -11.82 5.30 5.70
CA ASN A 82 -12.28 5.45 7.08
C ASN A 82 -11.13 5.19 8.07
N GLU A 83 -10.37 4.11 7.86
CA GLU A 83 -9.20 3.81 8.69
C GLU A 83 -8.14 4.91 8.62
N LEU A 84 -7.86 5.44 7.43
CA LEU A 84 -6.92 6.56 7.27
C LEU A 84 -7.39 7.79 8.05
N ALA A 85 -8.68 8.13 7.98
CA ALA A 85 -9.25 9.21 8.77
C ALA A 85 -9.12 8.92 10.28
N SER A 86 -9.40 7.69 10.73
CA SER A 86 -9.23 7.29 12.13
C SER A 86 -7.77 7.29 12.61
N LEU A 87 -6.78 7.24 11.71
CA LEU A 87 -5.36 7.38 12.05
C LEU A 87 -4.90 8.86 12.08
N LEU A 88 -5.75 9.78 11.62
CA LEU A 88 -5.51 11.23 11.58
C LEU A 88 -6.22 11.96 12.72
N PHE A 89 -7.29 11.40 13.26
CA PHE A 89 -8.04 11.87 14.43
C PHE A 89 -7.59 11.17 15.71
#